data_AF-A0A957HIZ8-F1
#
_entry.id   AF-A0A957HIZ8-F1
#
_cell.length_a   1.000
_cell.length_b   1.000
_cell.length_c   1.000
_cell.angle_alpha   90.00
_cell.angle_beta   90.00
_cell.angle_gamma   90.00
#
_symmetry.space_group_name_H-M   'P 1'
#
loop_
_entity.id
_entity.type
_entity.pdbx_description
1 polymer ?
#
loop_
_entity_poly.entity_id
_entity_poly.type
_entity_poly.pdbx_seq_one_letter_code
_entity_poly.pdbx_strand_id
1 'polypeptide(L)'
;MAQDILAYLTNPYPTGLDDKMHRIYLELFKGVQSNSRVHAAFYMWQNNKKESSVASPEAISNELLSKVRSLPVDAQLLFDKDFITTSIHKTLGDLAIEKSARWVGGSPDSITYRPGSDKYYIFKGNEYIRHSHGQLLDSKYPKSFVDVWSGWPIDWLYGYVDAVAYYEPTDRYYLFKGREFARHPHNFGLDIGYPKSIKNSWSGWPDSWGNGNVDAVVYYPPTKRWYLFKGDEYVRHRHGKEPDAGYPKKIAEHWRGWPASWGNGRINGIVWHQENNNWWEWSNTPTEGKFYLLKGDEYVRHAFGSLPDSGYPKRISNVWSGWPEPFASRSPLTYDAIPDKAQGLDLDGKPKMHNKTLLFSELKFTDPPTFDGKTWPSTMKYVVVESSANVWVTQYHQSNQLVLTYGHRELYEDALQRFKNILHRKRFAQKFPTYSPKDKNFTMHKPNDIKVYGFPRNSDLIESVLDNISTFIKASEAEDVARIRITMAEFTRLNIAKKLTTLKEQHSSKIEIRMVARHSVDGSDVMKELLNGSPKKRRKIDSLVIDPNDDPVKIHTKAFMYEGPYSMGGQTQWCKLVWCGAHNFTQPALTTNSETLWRIWNDTIYETFIENFHALEADILSL
;
A
#
# COMPACT_ATOMS: atom_id res chain seq x y z
N MET A 1 14.62 -20.39 5.52
CA MET A 1 14.47 -21.39 4.43
C MET A 1 14.10 -20.62 3.18
N ALA A 2 14.90 -20.71 2.12
CA ALA A 2 14.74 -19.88 0.93
C ALA A 2 13.59 -20.39 0.07
N GLN A 3 12.49 -19.64 0.09
CA GLN A 3 11.53 -19.54 -1.00
C GLN A 3 11.18 -18.06 -1.03
N ASP A 4 11.53 -17.37 -2.10
CA ASP A 4 11.42 -15.90 -2.18
C ASP A 4 10.28 -15.48 -3.14
N ILE A 5 9.72 -16.46 -3.87
CA ILE A 5 8.61 -16.34 -4.80
C ILE A 5 7.83 -17.66 -4.90
N LEU A 6 6.50 -17.57 -5.02
CA LEU A 6 5.58 -18.67 -5.27
C LEU A 6 4.64 -18.28 -6.42
N ALA A 7 4.24 -19.25 -7.23
CA ALA A 7 3.25 -19.10 -8.29
C ALA A 7 2.18 -20.17 -8.16
N TYR A 8 0.94 -19.75 -8.36
CA TYR A 8 -0.25 -20.58 -8.37
C TYR A 8 -1.01 -20.31 -9.65
N LEU A 9 -1.42 -21.37 -10.33
CA LEU A 9 -2.21 -21.28 -11.54
C LEU A 9 -3.40 -22.23 -11.46
N THR A 10 -4.47 -21.86 -12.12
CA THR A 10 -5.70 -22.65 -12.22
C THR A 10 -6.03 -22.89 -13.68
N ASN A 11 -6.47 -24.11 -13.99
CA ASN A 11 -7.20 -24.43 -15.23
C ASN A 11 -8.46 -25.18 -14.78
N PRO A 12 -9.63 -24.54 -14.81
CA PRO A 12 -10.87 -25.14 -14.30
C PRO A 12 -11.36 -26.32 -15.16
N TYR A 13 -10.78 -26.52 -16.35
CA TYR A 13 -11.13 -27.61 -17.25
C TYR A 13 -10.22 -28.84 -17.02
N PRO A 14 -10.71 -30.09 -17.18
CA PRO A 14 -12.10 -30.52 -17.32
C PRO A 14 -12.83 -30.70 -15.97
N THR A 15 -12.16 -30.46 -14.84
CA THR A 15 -12.62 -30.87 -13.50
C THR A 15 -13.80 -30.06 -12.94
N GLY A 16 -14.15 -28.92 -13.53
CA GLY A 16 -15.24 -28.06 -13.09
C GLY A 16 -14.77 -26.85 -12.27
N LEU A 17 -15.48 -26.52 -11.18
CA LEU A 17 -15.20 -25.32 -10.39
C LEU A 17 -13.86 -25.46 -9.64
N ASP A 18 -12.80 -24.80 -10.11
CA ASP A 18 -11.59 -24.55 -9.32
C ASP A 18 -11.75 -23.22 -8.57
N ASP A 19 -11.71 -23.26 -7.23
CA ASP A 19 -11.79 -22.09 -6.36
C ASP A 19 -10.42 -21.76 -5.71
N LYS A 20 -9.33 -22.39 -6.16
CA LYS A 20 -7.99 -22.25 -5.57
C LYS A 20 -7.57 -20.79 -5.39
N MET A 21 -7.82 -19.94 -6.39
CA MET A 21 -7.53 -18.49 -6.27
C MET A 21 -8.30 -17.83 -5.13
N HIS A 22 -9.58 -18.14 -4.99
CA HIS A 22 -10.41 -17.65 -3.90
C HIS A 22 -9.87 -18.09 -2.54
N ARG A 23 -9.51 -19.38 -2.39
CA ARG A 23 -8.94 -19.93 -1.16
C ARG A 23 -7.60 -19.28 -0.80
N ILE A 24 -6.72 -19.06 -1.78
CA ILE A 24 -5.44 -18.36 -1.57
C ILE A 24 -5.67 -16.96 -1.00
N TYR A 25 -6.61 -16.18 -1.55
CA TYR A 25 -6.93 -14.86 -1.03
C TYR A 25 -7.43 -14.91 0.43
N LEU A 26 -8.34 -15.84 0.76
CA LEU A 26 -8.82 -16.00 2.12
C LEU A 26 -7.70 -16.33 3.10
N GLU A 27 -6.78 -17.24 2.73
CA GLU A 27 -5.64 -17.58 3.59
C GLU A 27 -4.72 -16.38 3.82
N LEU A 28 -4.42 -15.57 2.79
CA LEU A 28 -3.65 -14.33 2.95
C LEU A 28 -4.26 -13.41 4.03
N PHE A 29 -5.58 -13.26 4.05
CA PHE A 29 -6.25 -12.41 5.05
C PHE A 29 -6.26 -13.01 6.44
N LYS A 30 -6.44 -14.34 6.58
CA LYS A 30 -6.35 -15.02 7.88
C LYS A 30 -4.99 -14.77 8.56
N GLY A 31 -3.92 -14.72 7.76
CA GLY A 31 -2.56 -14.50 8.23
C GLY A 31 -2.25 -13.10 8.77
N VAL A 32 -3.14 -12.11 8.61
CA VAL A 32 -2.91 -10.72 9.07
C VAL A 32 -2.82 -10.64 10.59
N GLN A 33 -1.81 -9.92 11.09
CA GLN A 33 -1.51 -9.72 12.51
C GLN A 33 -1.56 -8.24 12.90
N SER A 34 -1.64 -7.94 14.20
CA SER A 34 -1.82 -6.57 14.74
C SER A 34 -0.76 -5.56 14.31
N ASN A 35 0.48 -5.98 14.05
CA ASN A 35 1.58 -5.14 13.61
C ASN A 35 1.75 -5.10 12.08
N SER A 36 0.88 -5.78 11.33
CA SER A 36 0.95 -5.84 9.87
C SER A 36 0.44 -4.54 9.26
N ARG A 37 1.15 -4.03 8.25
CA ARG A 37 0.66 -3.02 7.32
C ARG A 37 0.01 -3.71 6.14
N VAL A 38 -1.20 -3.31 5.79
CA VAL A 38 -2.01 -3.93 4.74
C VAL A 38 -2.33 -2.89 3.67
N HIS A 39 -1.94 -3.14 2.43
CA HIS A 39 -2.36 -2.30 1.30
C HIS A 39 -2.97 -3.18 0.21
N ALA A 40 -4.20 -2.90 -0.19
CA ALA A 40 -4.92 -3.71 -1.15
C ALA A 40 -5.50 -2.84 -2.26
N ALA A 41 -5.16 -3.14 -3.52
CA ALA A 41 -5.82 -2.60 -4.69
C ALA A 41 -6.53 -3.75 -5.42
N PHE A 42 -7.86 -3.76 -5.35
CA PHE A 42 -8.67 -4.75 -6.05
C PHE A 42 -9.48 -4.11 -7.15
N TYR A 43 -9.19 -4.53 -8.39
CA TYR A 43 -10.21 -4.49 -9.42
C TYR A 43 -11.24 -5.59 -9.17
N MET A 44 -12.46 -5.15 -8.90
CA MET A 44 -13.64 -5.99 -8.74
C MET A 44 -14.62 -5.59 -9.82
N TRP A 45 -15.10 -6.56 -10.55
CA TRP A 45 -16.13 -6.33 -11.57
C TRP A 45 -17.40 -6.99 -11.06
N GLN A 46 -18.48 -6.23 -10.85
CA GLN A 46 -19.79 -6.81 -10.57
C GLN A 46 -20.80 -6.35 -11.61
N ASN A 47 -21.40 -7.32 -12.28
CA ASN A 47 -22.61 -7.08 -13.05
C ASN A 47 -23.80 -7.16 -12.07
N ASN A 48 -24.85 -6.36 -12.25
CA ASN A 48 -25.98 -6.06 -11.34
C ASN A 48 -26.81 -7.24 -10.73
N LYS A 49 -26.27 -8.45 -10.62
CA LYS A 49 -26.93 -9.62 -10.04
C LYS A 49 -26.46 -9.82 -8.59
N LYS A 50 -27.42 -9.87 -7.68
CA LYS A 50 -27.24 -10.30 -6.30
C LYS A 50 -26.83 -11.77 -6.29
N GLU A 51 -25.56 -12.07 -6.05
CA GLU A 51 -25.14 -13.42 -5.72
C GLU A 51 -24.59 -13.44 -4.28
N SER A 52 -25.30 -14.15 -3.39
CA SER A 52 -25.02 -14.24 -1.96
C SER A 52 -24.26 -15.53 -1.59
N SER A 53 -23.22 -15.89 -2.36
CA SER A 53 -22.46 -17.13 -2.15
C SER A 53 -21.15 -16.89 -1.37
N VAL A 54 -20.66 -17.94 -0.69
CA VAL A 54 -19.41 -17.94 0.09
C VAL A 54 -18.17 -17.73 -0.79
N ALA A 55 -18.26 -18.00 -2.10
CA ALA A 55 -17.20 -17.76 -3.09
C ALA A 55 -17.24 -16.34 -3.70
N SER A 56 -18.04 -15.43 -3.15
CA SER A 56 -18.24 -14.11 -3.71
C SER A 56 -17.08 -13.14 -3.41
N PRO A 57 -16.90 -12.10 -4.23
CA PRO A 57 -16.04 -10.96 -3.91
C PRO A 57 -16.42 -10.25 -2.61
N GLU A 58 -17.71 -10.28 -2.26
CA GLU A 58 -18.23 -9.73 -1.00
C GLU A 58 -17.66 -10.52 0.18
N ALA A 59 -17.55 -11.85 0.09
CA ALA A 59 -16.94 -12.67 1.13
C ALA A 59 -15.46 -12.32 1.35
N ILE A 60 -14.66 -12.18 0.29
CA ILE A 60 -13.26 -11.75 0.37
C ILE A 60 -13.13 -10.36 0.99
N SER A 61 -13.96 -9.42 0.52
CA SER A 61 -13.95 -8.05 1.03
C SER A 61 -14.35 -8.01 2.51
N ASN A 62 -15.38 -8.77 2.89
CA ASN A 62 -15.85 -8.85 4.27
C ASN A 62 -14.82 -9.51 5.18
N GLU A 63 -14.11 -10.56 4.75
CA GLU A 63 -13.06 -11.20 5.53
C GLU A 63 -11.90 -10.22 5.78
N LEU A 64 -11.42 -9.54 4.73
CA LEU A 64 -10.38 -8.52 4.85
C LEU A 64 -10.82 -7.38 5.77
N LEU A 65 -12.02 -6.82 5.55
CA LEU A 65 -12.57 -5.74 6.36
C LEU A 65 -12.80 -6.18 7.81
N SER A 66 -13.29 -7.39 8.05
CA SER A 66 -13.47 -7.97 9.39
C SER A 66 -12.14 -8.12 10.11
N LYS A 67 -11.12 -8.65 9.41
CA LYS A 67 -9.79 -8.86 9.98
C LYS A 67 -9.10 -7.55 10.33
N VAL A 68 -9.08 -6.60 9.39
CA VAL A 68 -8.58 -5.23 9.57
C VAL A 68 -9.39 -4.50 10.65
N ARG A 69 -10.72 -4.70 10.63
CA ARG A 69 -11.71 -4.52 11.71
C ARG A 69 -11.12 -4.86 13.07
N SER A 70 -10.84 -6.14 13.26
CA SER A 70 -10.55 -6.79 14.54
C SER A 70 -9.17 -6.50 15.13
N LEU A 71 -8.24 -5.96 14.34
CA LEU A 71 -6.83 -5.79 14.71
C LEU A 71 -6.38 -4.34 14.53
N PRO A 72 -5.46 -3.82 15.36
CA PRO A 72 -4.97 -2.44 15.25
C PRO A 72 -3.93 -2.28 14.12
N VAL A 73 -4.31 -2.63 12.89
CA VAL A 73 -3.42 -2.62 11.71
C VAL A 73 -3.40 -1.27 10.99
N ASP A 74 -2.29 -0.96 10.32
CA ASP A 74 -2.18 0.17 9.38
C ASP A 74 -2.65 -0.30 8.00
N ALA A 75 -3.82 0.16 7.55
CA ALA A 75 -4.46 -0.37 6.34
C ALA A 75 -4.96 0.70 5.37
N GLN A 76 -4.69 0.49 4.08
CA GLN A 76 -5.20 1.27 2.96
C GLN A 76 -5.84 0.35 1.93
N LEU A 77 -7.13 0.54 1.66
CA LEU A 77 -7.92 -0.35 0.81
C LEU A 77 -8.52 0.46 -0.34
N LEU A 78 -8.31 -0.01 -1.58
CA LEU A 78 -8.88 0.54 -2.79
C LEU A 78 -9.70 -0.53 -3.50
N PHE A 79 -10.97 -0.22 -3.74
CA PHE A 79 -11.94 -1.07 -4.41
C PHE A 79 -12.49 -0.32 -5.63
N ASP A 80 -12.80 -1.03 -6.72
CA ASP A 80 -13.44 -0.44 -7.90
C ASP A 80 -14.88 0.04 -7.59
N LYS A 81 -15.31 1.13 -8.24
CA LYS A 81 -16.61 1.78 -8.04
C LYS A 81 -17.80 0.90 -8.47
N ASP A 82 -17.62 0.04 -9.48
CA ASP A 82 -18.71 -0.74 -10.08
C ASP A 82 -19.10 -1.96 -9.21
N PHE A 83 -18.40 -2.16 -8.09
CA PHE A 83 -18.63 -3.25 -7.14
C PHE A 83 -19.47 -2.87 -5.91
N ILE A 84 -19.82 -1.60 -5.72
CA ILE A 84 -20.46 -1.16 -4.48
C ILE A 84 -21.94 -1.57 -4.49
N THR A 85 -22.26 -2.79 -4.02
CA THR A 85 -23.62 -3.20 -3.67
C THR A 85 -24.15 -2.34 -2.53
N THR A 86 -25.47 -2.25 -2.31
CA THR A 86 -26.05 -1.50 -1.19
C THR A 86 -25.59 -2.03 0.20
N SER A 87 -25.24 -3.32 0.34
CA SER A 87 -24.71 -3.90 1.61
C SER A 87 -23.28 -3.47 1.88
N ILE A 88 -22.43 -3.42 0.84
CA ILE A 88 -21.06 -2.93 0.92
C ILE A 88 -21.06 -1.40 0.97
N HIS A 89 -21.99 -0.70 0.31
CA HIS A 89 -22.22 0.73 0.47
C HIS A 89 -22.66 1.04 1.90
N LYS A 90 -23.48 0.20 2.53
CA LYS A 90 -23.82 0.34 3.94
C LYS A 90 -22.61 0.03 4.81
N THR A 91 -21.82 -0.99 4.53
CA THR A 91 -20.64 -1.34 5.35
C THR A 91 -19.48 -0.35 5.20
N LEU A 92 -19.23 0.16 3.99
CA LEU A 92 -18.23 1.19 3.63
C LEU A 92 -18.75 2.59 3.92
N GLY A 93 -20.05 2.81 3.78
CA GLY A 93 -20.78 4.00 4.22
C GLY A 93 -20.81 4.07 5.74
N ASP A 94 -21.01 2.97 6.44
CA ASP A 94 -20.80 2.83 7.89
C ASP A 94 -19.31 2.97 8.23
N LEU A 95 -18.39 2.62 7.32
CA LEU A 95 -16.94 2.87 7.49
C LEU A 95 -16.59 4.36 7.29
N ALA A 96 -17.26 5.05 6.35
CA ALA A 96 -17.14 6.48 6.03
C ALA A 96 -17.95 7.35 7.01
N ILE A 97 -18.99 6.81 7.60
CA ILE A 97 -19.73 7.31 8.74
C ILE A 97 -18.94 7.01 10.02
N GLU A 98 -18.21 5.89 10.11
CA GLU A 98 -17.13 5.66 11.08
C GLU A 98 -15.99 6.65 10.84
N LYS A 99 -15.76 7.09 9.58
CA LYS A 99 -14.82 8.16 9.25
C LYS A 99 -15.31 9.54 9.70
N SER A 100 -16.59 9.85 9.58
CA SER A 100 -17.13 11.08 10.16
C SER A 100 -17.34 10.94 11.67
N ALA A 101 -17.37 9.71 12.18
CA ALA A 101 -17.37 9.36 13.60
C ALA A 101 -15.96 9.17 14.19
N ARG A 102 -14.87 9.33 13.40
CA ARG A 102 -13.46 8.90 13.65
C ARG A 102 -12.74 9.27 14.95
N TRP A 103 -13.42 9.96 15.85
CA TRP A 103 -12.91 10.24 17.19
C TRP A 103 -13.17 9.08 18.15
N VAL A 104 -13.43 7.89 17.58
CA VAL A 104 -13.78 6.61 18.22
C VAL A 104 -12.61 6.11 19.10
N GLY A 105 -12.60 6.49 20.41
CA GLY A 105 -11.82 5.91 21.50
C GLY A 105 -11.10 6.88 22.46
N GLY A 106 -11.36 8.20 22.38
CA GLY A 106 -10.91 9.18 23.38
C GLY A 106 -9.40 9.48 23.48
N SER A 107 -8.52 8.66 22.90
CA SER A 107 -7.07 8.89 22.93
C SER A 107 -6.57 9.67 21.71
N PRO A 108 -5.94 10.85 21.90
CA PRO A 108 -5.20 11.52 20.83
C PRO A 108 -3.88 10.80 20.54
N ASP A 109 -3.31 11.03 19.36
CA ASP A 109 -1.97 10.54 19.02
C ASP A 109 -0.88 11.48 19.53
N SER A 110 -1.16 12.78 19.50
CA SER A 110 -0.30 13.83 20.06
C SER A 110 -1.07 15.14 20.28
N ILE A 111 -0.47 16.04 21.05
CA ILE A 111 -0.99 17.37 21.36
C ILE A 111 0.14 18.39 21.43
N THR A 112 -0.13 19.62 20.98
CA THR A 112 0.74 20.78 21.24
C THR A 112 -0.08 22.01 21.61
N TYR A 113 0.54 22.92 22.37
CA TYR A 113 -0.03 24.21 22.74
C TYR A 113 0.79 25.35 22.14
N ARG A 114 0.11 26.37 21.60
CA ARG A 114 0.75 27.61 21.14
C ARG A 114 0.29 28.78 22.03
N PRO A 115 1.18 29.32 22.89
CA PRO A 115 0.86 30.41 23.81
C PRO A 115 0.36 31.68 23.12
N GLY A 116 1.02 32.11 22.04
CA GLY A 116 0.71 33.38 21.36
C GLY A 116 -0.67 33.45 20.70
N SER A 117 -1.39 32.32 20.57
CA SER A 117 -2.77 32.30 20.07
C SER A 117 -3.75 31.64 21.05
N ASP A 118 -3.27 31.21 22.21
CA ASP A 118 -3.98 30.34 23.14
C ASP A 118 -4.73 29.20 22.44
N LYS A 119 -3.99 28.40 21.64
CA LYS A 119 -4.57 27.29 20.87
C LYS A 119 -3.88 25.97 21.21
N TYR A 120 -4.71 24.97 21.47
CA TYR A 120 -4.33 23.56 21.46
C TYR A 120 -4.57 22.99 20.07
N TYR A 121 -3.62 22.17 19.62
CA TYR A 121 -3.73 21.36 18.41
C TYR A 121 -3.61 19.91 18.82
N ILE A 122 -4.64 19.13 18.52
CA ILE A 122 -4.75 17.74 18.95
C ILE A 122 -4.86 16.87 17.72
N PHE A 123 -3.93 15.94 17.59
CA PHE A 123 -3.73 15.13 16.39
C PHE A 123 -4.31 13.73 16.61
N LYS A 124 -5.00 13.22 15.60
CA LYS A 124 -5.45 11.83 15.55
C LYS A 124 -5.50 11.33 14.11
N GLY A 125 -4.79 10.25 13.82
CA GLY A 125 -4.55 9.81 12.45
C GLY A 125 -3.97 10.95 11.62
N ASN A 126 -4.54 11.16 10.44
CA ASN A 126 -4.12 12.21 9.50
C ASN A 126 -4.88 13.52 9.67
N GLU A 127 -5.54 13.72 10.82
CA GLU A 127 -6.35 14.90 11.10
C GLU A 127 -5.90 15.57 12.40
N TYR A 128 -6.27 16.83 12.55
CA TYR A 128 -6.15 17.53 13.81
C TYR A 128 -7.36 18.43 14.06
N ILE A 129 -7.68 18.61 15.33
CA ILE A 129 -8.61 19.61 15.82
C ILE A 129 -7.85 20.77 16.45
N ARG A 130 -8.51 21.92 16.53
CA ARG A 130 -7.98 23.11 17.16
C ARG A 130 -9.02 23.75 18.06
N HIS A 131 -8.65 24.07 19.29
CA HIS A 131 -9.53 24.78 20.22
C HIS A 131 -8.73 25.71 21.14
N SER A 132 -9.42 26.64 21.80
CA SER A 132 -8.84 27.49 22.86
C SER A 132 -9.11 26.93 24.25
N HIS A 133 -8.35 27.39 25.24
CA HIS A 133 -8.53 26.94 26.61
C HIS A 133 -9.95 27.28 27.10
N GLY A 134 -10.69 26.27 27.58
CA GLY A 134 -12.05 26.45 28.11
C GLY A 134 -13.12 26.86 27.08
N GLN A 135 -12.80 26.85 25.78
CA GLN A 135 -13.72 27.23 24.69
C GLN A 135 -14.13 26.03 23.83
N LEU A 136 -15.18 26.21 23.02
CA LEU A 136 -15.59 25.25 22.00
C LEU A 136 -14.52 25.06 20.91
N LEU A 137 -14.62 23.96 20.18
CA LEU A 137 -13.85 23.68 18.98
C LEU A 137 -13.96 24.84 17.97
N ASP A 138 -12.83 25.23 17.37
CA ASP A 138 -12.84 26.20 16.28
C ASP A 138 -13.68 25.68 15.10
N SER A 139 -14.50 26.54 14.50
CA SER A 139 -15.26 26.17 13.30
C SER A 139 -14.32 25.71 12.17
N LYS A 140 -14.80 24.79 11.32
CA LYS A 140 -14.05 24.18 10.20
C LYS A 140 -12.93 23.21 10.61
N TYR A 141 -13.00 22.66 11.81
CA TYR A 141 -12.22 21.52 12.28
C TYR A 141 -13.13 20.30 12.51
N PRO A 142 -12.63 19.06 12.40
CA PRO A 142 -11.24 18.67 12.15
C PRO A 142 -10.73 19.07 10.76
N LYS A 143 -9.41 19.22 10.63
CA LYS A 143 -8.74 19.41 9.35
C LYS A 143 -7.80 18.24 9.05
N SER A 144 -7.85 17.76 7.82
CA SER A 144 -6.92 16.75 7.30
C SER A 144 -5.59 17.36 6.93
N PHE A 145 -4.48 16.71 7.29
CA PHE A 145 -3.11 17.10 6.89
C PHE A 145 -3.02 17.29 5.39
N VAL A 146 -3.68 16.43 4.61
CA VAL A 146 -3.70 16.48 3.14
C VAL A 146 -4.23 17.81 2.60
N ASP A 147 -5.16 18.44 3.33
CA ASP A 147 -5.79 19.68 2.88
C ASP A 147 -5.07 20.94 3.38
N VAL A 148 -4.29 20.84 4.45
CA VAL A 148 -3.61 22.00 5.05
C VAL A 148 -2.09 22.01 4.85
N TRP A 149 -1.45 20.86 4.68
CA TRP A 149 0.01 20.72 4.64
C TRP A 149 0.53 20.48 3.23
N SER A 150 0.18 21.39 2.31
CA SER A 150 0.70 21.36 0.95
C SER A 150 2.23 21.40 0.93
N GLY A 151 2.86 20.58 0.08
CA GLY A 151 4.32 20.52 -0.09
C GLY A 151 5.07 19.65 0.92
N TRP A 152 4.39 18.98 1.85
CA TRP A 152 5.01 18.00 2.75
C TRP A 152 5.25 16.66 2.02
N PRO A 153 6.25 15.86 2.44
CA PRO A 153 6.43 14.51 1.93
C PRO A 153 5.18 13.69 2.14
N ILE A 154 4.86 12.85 1.15
CA ILE A 154 3.60 12.12 1.13
C ILE A 154 3.41 11.24 2.37
N ASP A 155 4.49 10.62 2.86
CA ASP A 155 4.45 9.76 4.05
C ASP A 155 4.13 10.53 5.35
N TRP A 156 4.26 11.85 5.36
CA TRP A 156 3.89 12.70 6.50
C TRP A 156 2.43 13.15 6.46
N LEU A 157 1.74 13.00 5.33
CA LEU A 157 0.33 13.40 5.16
C LEU A 157 -0.68 12.31 5.58
N TYR A 158 -0.23 11.09 5.88
CA TYR A 158 -1.09 9.93 6.20
C TYR A 158 -0.62 9.18 7.44
N GLY A 159 -1.50 8.50 8.16
CA GLY A 159 -1.18 7.91 9.47
C GLY A 159 -1.01 8.96 10.55
N TYR A 160 -0.51 8.59 11.73
CA TYR A 160 -0.44 9.47 12.89
C TYR A 160 0.92 10.18 13.06
N VAL A 161 0.94 11.21 13.89
CA VAL A 161 2.16 11.88 14.37
C VAL A 161 2.44 11.36 15.77
N ASP A 162 3.66 10.88 16.02
CA ASP A 162 4.01 10.26 17.29
C ASP A 162 4.00 11.29 18.43
N ALA A 163 4.59 12.47 18.18
CA ALA A 163 4.68 13.55 19.17
C ALA A 163 4.86 14.91 18.49
N VAL A 164 4.39 15.99 19.12
CA VAL A 164 4.52 17.37 18.62
C VAL A 164 4.90 18.32 19.73
N ALA A 165 5.85 19.22 19.47
CA ALA A 165 6.14 20.34 20.37
C ALA A 165 6.28 21.65 19.61
N TYR A 166 5.74 22.71 20.21
CA TYR A 166 5.95 24.08 19.80
C TYR A 166 7.20 24.65 20.50
N TYR A 167 8.10 25.21 19.70
CA TYR A 167 9.31 25.89 20.16
C TYR A 167 9.17 27.39 19.96
N GLU A 168 8.82 28.06 21.05
CA GLU A 168 8.55 29.50 21.12
C GLU A 168 9.70 30.37 20.57
N PRO A 169 10.99 30.13 20.88
CA PRO A 169 12.07 31.04 20.47
C PRO A 169 12.20 31.24 18.95
N THR A 170 11.66 30.34 18.13
CA THR A 170 11.68 30.48 16.66
C THR A 170 10.30 30.34 16.01
N ASP A 171 9.21 30.31 16.79
CA ASP A 171 7.84 30.02 16.32
C ASP A 171 7.81 28.81 15.37
N ARG A 172 8.36 27.67 15.84
CA ARG A 172 8.45 26.43 15.06
C ARG A 172 7.77 25.27 15.76
N TYR A 173 7.03 24.48 15.01
CA TYR A 173 6.57 23.17 15.43
C TYR A 173 7.59 22.11 15.02
N TYR A 174 7.86 21.17 15.93
CA TYR A 174 8.66 19.99 15.71
C TYR A 174 7.73 18.78 15.85
N LEU A 175 7.50 18.08 14.74
CA LEU A 175 6.63 16.91 14.68
C LEU A 175 7.52 15.68 14.52
N PHE A 176 7.27 14.64 15.29
CA PHE A 176 8.04 13.40 15.30
C PHE A 176 7.20 12.28 14.72
N LYS A 177 7.79 11.49 13.83
CA LYS A 177 7.12 10.36 13.19
C LYS A 177 8.12 9.28 12.81
N GLY A 178 7.95 8.10 13.38
CA GLY A 178 8.84 6.98 13.18
C GLY A 178 10.28 7.37 13.54
N ARG A 179 11.16 7.30 12.55
CA ARG A 179 12.60 7.56 12.69
C ARG A 179 13.00 8.99 12.36
N GLU A 180 12.03 9.84 12.06
CA GLU A 180 12.23 11.16 11.52
C GLU A 180 11.47 12.23 12.30
N PHE A 181 11.90 13.48 12.15
CA PHE A 181 11.15 14.62 12.61
C PHE A 181 11.08 15.69 11.52
N ALA A 182 9.95 16.36 11.44
CA ALA A 182 9.68 17.49 10.58
C ALA A 182 9.68 18.77 11.40
N ARG A 183 10.02 19.88 10.75
CA ARG A 183 9.98 21.21 11.37
C ARG A 183 9.28 22.18 10.45
N HIS A 184 8.34 22.96 10.97
CA HIS A 184 7.68 24.00 10.19
C HIS A 184 7.25 25.22 11.02
N PRO A 185 7.19 26.41 10.42
CA PRO A 185 6.58 27.60 11.01
C PRO A 185 5.05 27.50 11.05
N HIS A 186 4.41 28.35 11.85
CA HIS A 186 2.95 28.34 11.98
C HIS A 186 2.20 28.64 10.66
N ASN A 187 2.72 29.54 9.82
CA ASN A 187 2.03 30.06 8.64
C ASN A 187 2.68 29.66 7.30
N PHE A 188 3.65 28.74 7.30
CA PHE A 188 4.41 28.38 6.10
C PHE A 188 4.57 26.86 6.00
N GLY A 189 4.92 26.39 4.80
CA GLY A 189 5.21 24.99 4.53
C GLY A 189 6.42 24.46 5.30
N LEU A 190 6.71 23.16 5.12
CA LEU A 190 7.84 22.46 5.72
C LEU A 190 9.16 23.22 5.53
N ASP A 191 9.97 23.35 6.59
CA ASP A 191 11.29 23.98 6.50
C ASP A 191 12.19 23.19 5.52
N ILE A 192 12.99 23.90 4.73
CA ILE A 192 13.92 23.29 3.77
C ILE A 192 14.88 22.33 4.49
N GLY A 193 15.04 21.14 3.90
CA GLY A 193 15.92 20.09 4.43
C GLY A 193 15.29 19.24 5.54
N TYR A 194 13.98 19.35 5.76
CA TYR A 194 13.18 18.43 6.57
C TYR A 194 12.30 17.55 5.68
N PRO A 195 11.86 16.37 6.17
CA PRO A 195 12.14 15.76 7.48
C PRO A 195 13.60 15.30 7.62
N LYS A 196 14.06 15.14 8.86
CA LYS A 196 15.42 14.66 9.18
C LYS A 196 15.37 13.45 10.08
N SER A 197 16.39 12.60 9.99
CA SER A 197 16.58 11.49 10.93
C SER A 197 16.72 12.00 12.37
N ILE A 198 15.97 11.41 13.30
CA ILE A 198 16.05 11.73 14.73
C ILE A 198 17.44 11.37 15.26
N LYS A 199 17.83 10.09 15.17
CA LYS A 199 19.12 9.61 15.70
C LYS A 199 20.32 10.44 15.22
N ASN A 200 20.30 10.86 13.96
CA ASN A 200 21.43 11.59 13.37
C ASN A 200 21.41 13.10 13.63
N SER A 201 20.28 13.66 14.06
CA SER A 201 20.15 15.11 14.28
C SER A 201 20.09 15.49 15.75
N TRP A 202 19.70 14.56 16.63
CA TRP A 202 19.60 14.76 18.06
C TRP A 202 20.86 14.19 18.70
N SER A 203 21.84 15.07 18.90
CA SER A 203 23.11 14.76 19.58
C SER A 203 22.84 14.03 20.90
N GLY A 204 23.53 12.92 21.15
CA GLY A 204 23.36 12.12 22.37
C GLY A 204 22.10 11.28 22.44
N TRP A 205 21.48 10.98 21.29
CA TRP A 205 20.33 10.10 21.22
C TRP A 205 20.60 8.75 21.91
N PRO A 206 19.78 8.31 22.89
CA PRO A 206 20.06 7.06 23.59
C PRO A 206 20.04 5.86 22.65
N ASP A 207 21.08 5.03 22.68
CA ASP A 207 21.13 3.83 21.82
C ASP A 207 20.03 2.81 22.17
N SER A 208 19.64 2.71 23.44
CA SER A 208 18.50 1.91 23.89
C SER A 208 17.17 2.35 23.26
N TRP A 209 17.09 3.60 22.81
CA TRP A 209 15.91 4.15 22.14
C TRP A 209 15.94 3.88 20.63
N GLY A 210 16.95 3.18 20.10
CA GLY A 210 17.03 2.84 18.69
C GLY A 210 17.07 4.08 17.80
N ASN A 211 16.17 4.18 16.82
CA ASN A 211 16.25 5.20 15.76
C ASN A 211 15.15 6.27 15.79
N GLY A 212 14.29 6.30 16.82
CA GLY A 212 13.14 7.22 16.89
C GLY A 212 11.98 6.64 17.70
N ASN A 213 10.75 6.90 17.27
CA ASN A 213 9.47 6.57 17.93
C ASN A 213 9.39 7.23 19.31
N VAL A 214 9.33 8.56 19.32
CA VAL A 214 9.15 9.37 20.53
C VAL A 214 7.68 9.31 20.93
N ASP A 215 7.38 8.95 22.17
CA ASP A 215 5.99 8.85 22.61
C ASP A 215 5.37 10.23 22.85
N ALA A 216 6.14 11.13 23.46
CA ALA A 216 5.70 12.51 23.71
C ALA A 216 6.91 13.45 23.77
N VAL A 217 6.68 14.73 23.48
CA VAL A 217 7.71 15.77 23.57
C VAL A 217 7.10 17.06 24.09
N VAL A 218 7.82 17.77 24.95
CA VAL A 218 7.45 19.12 25.37
C VAL A 218 8.69 20.01 25.50
N TYR A 219 8.58 21.24 25.01
CA TYR A 219 9.51 22.30 25.37
C TYR A 219 8.97 23.02 26.60
N TYR A 220 9.79 23.17 27.63
CA TYR A 220 9.45 23.85 28.88
C TYR A 220 10.21 25.19 28.97
N PRO A 221 9.56 26.31 28.61
CA PRO A 221 10.20 27.63 28.50
C PRO A 221 10.91 28.10 29.79
N PRO A 222 10.33 27.95 31.00
CA PRO A 222 10.98 28.38 32.25
C PRO A 222 12.39 27.83 32.48
N THR A 223 12.67 26.61 31.99
CA THR A 223 14.01 26.01 32.11
C THR A 223 14.78 25.97 30.80
N LYS A 224 14.16 26.39 29.69
CA LYS A 224 14.69 26.30 28.32
C LYS A 224 15.13 24.88 27.94
N ARG A 225 14.36 23.88 28.40
CA ARG A 225 14.66 22.46 28.19
C ARG A 225 13.56 21.77 27.43
N TRP A 226 13.98 20.81 26.63
CA TRP A 226 13.12 19.84 25.96
C TRP A 226 13.11 18.56 26.78
N TYR A 227 11.93 17.95 26.88
CA TYR A 227 11.72 16.67 27.51
C TYR A 227 11.10 15.75 26.47
N LEU A 228 11.80 14.68 26.11
CA LEU A 228 11.32 13.65 25.18
C LEU A 228 11.09 12.39 26.00
N PHE A 229 9.99 11.70 25.73
CA PHE A 229 9.56 10.51 26.46
C PHE A 229 9.51 9.32 25.52
N LYS A 230 9.90 8.15 26.03
CA LYS A 230 9.78 6.89 25.33
C LYS A 230 9.73 5.73 26.32
N GLY A 231 8.68 4.91 26.22
CA GLY A 231 8.45 3.81 27.14
C GLY A 231 8.31 4.31 28.57
N ASP A 232 9.14 3.80 29.46
CA ASP A 232 9.21 4.17 30.88
C ASP A 232 10.31 5.21 31.18
N GLU A 233 10.92 5.78 30.13
CA GLU A 233 12.07 6.68 30.23
C GLU A 233 11.80 8.04 29.60
N TYR A 234 12.58 9.02 30.02
CA TYR A 234 12.65 10.32 29.37
C TYR A 234 14.09 10.81 29.29
N VAL A 235 14.36 11.66 28.29
CA VAL A 235 15.59 12.45 28.19
C VAL A 235 15.27 13.92 28.33
N ARG A 236 16.23 14.68 28.82
CA ARG A 236 16.13 16.12 28.98
C ARG A 236 17.35 16.78 28.38
N HIS A 237 17.16 17.75 27.50
CA HIS A 237 18.28 18.44 26.85
C HIS A 237 17.96 19.92 26.57
N ARG A 238 19.01 20.67 26.23
CA ARG A 238 18.89 22.02 25.68
C ARG A 238 18.78 21.95 24.16
N HIS A 239 18.21 22.98 23.54
CA HIS A 239 18.09 23.04 22.08
C HIS A 239 19.49 22.93 21.42
N GLY A 240 19.65 21.97 20.50
CA GLY A 240 20.91 21.72 19.79
C GLY A 240 22.07 21.21 20.65
N LYS A 241 21.80 20.63 21.83
CA LYS A 241 22.80 20.04 22.72
C LYS A 241 22.48 18.59 23.07
N GLU A 242 23.51 17.88 23.51
CA GLU A 242 23.41 16.57 24.16
C GLU A 242 22.43 16.58 25.35
N PRO A 243 21.86 15.43 25.73
CA PRO A 243 21.13 15.28 26.98
C PRO A 243 21.96 15.74 28.19
N ASP A 244 21.26 16.29 29.18
CA ASP A 244 21.87 16.58 30.48
C ASP A 244 22.48 15.27 31.05
N ALA A 245 23.54 15.39 31.85
CA ALA A 245 24.22 14.22 32.39
C ALA A 245 23.28 13.33 33.22
N GLY A 246 23.43 12.00 33.06
CA GLY A 246 22.65 10.99 33.79
C GLY A 246 21.27 10.70 33.22
N TYR A 247 21.01 11.07 31.96
CA TYR A 247 19.83 10.68 31.18
C TYR A 247 20.17 9.56 30.19
N PRO A 248 19.22 8.69 29.78
CA PRO A 248 17.79 8.69 30.13
C PRO A 248 17.51 8.33 31.59
N LYS A 249 16.37 8.79 32.11
CA LYS A 249 15.91 8.53 33.49
C LYS A 249 14.52 7.91 33.48
N LYS A 250 14.20 7.13 34.52
CA LYS A 250 12.86 6.56 34.68
C LYS A 250 11.83 7.64 34.99
N ILE A 251 10.68 7.54 34.33
CA ILE A 251 9.57 8.46 34.50
C ILE A 251 9.04 8.36 35.93
N ALA A 252 8.78 7.15 36.42
CA ALA A 252 8.18 6.90 37.74
C ALA A 252 8.98 7.49 38.91
N GLU A 253 10.30 7.64 38.76
CA GLU A 253 11.19 8.16 39.81
C GLU A 253 11.25 9.69 39.85
N HIS A 254 11.06 10.34 38.69
CA HIS A 254 11.35 11.76 38.51
C HIS A 254 10.14 12.62 38.12
N TRP A 255 9.04 12.00 37.71
CA TRP A 255 7.75 12.64 37.44
C TRP A 255 6.74 12.22 38.52
N ARG A 256 6.88 12.83 39.70
CA ARG A 256 6.10 12.47 40.89
C ARG A 256 4.60 12.68 40.66
N GLY A 257 3.82 11.70 41.11
CA GLY A 257 2.37 11.79 41.17
C GLY A 257 1.63 11.37 39.92
N TRP A 258 2.31 10.98 38.83
CA TRP A 258 1.62 10.32 37.72
C TRP A 258 0.92 9.06 38.24
N PRO A 259 -0.27 8.69 37.70
CA PRO A 259 -0.90 7.43 38.06
C PRO A 259 0.12 6.29 37.92
N ALA A 260 0.19 5.37 38.88
CA ALA A 260 1.28 4.37 38.91
C ALA A 260 1.37 3.54 37.60
N SER A 261 0.23 3.30 36.94
CA SER A 261 0.13 2.64 35.63
C SER A 261 0.63 3.48 34.45
N TRP A 262 0.91 4.77 34.67
CA TRP A 262 1.34 5.72 33.64
C TRP A 262 2.86 5.84 33.51
N GLY A 263 3.61 5.40 34.53
CA GLY A 263 5.07 5.41 34.53
C GLY A 263 5.71 4.45 33.51
N ASN A 264 4.93 3.55 32.90
CA ASN A 264 5.37 2.59 31.89
C ASN A 264 4.50 2.67 30.62
N GLY A 265 5.08 2.46 29.45
CA GLY A 265 4.38 2.42 28.16
C GLY A 265 4.04 3.80 27.57
N ARG A 266 3.48 3.81 26.36
CA ARG A 266 3.32 5.03 25.56
C ARG A 266 2.46 6.09 26.25
N ILE A 267 2.97 7.31 26.28
CA ILE A 267 2.24 8.54 26.58
C ILE A 267 1.69 9.08 25.27
N ASN A 268 0.47 9.61 25.27
CA ASN A 268 -0.15 10.15 24.06
C ASN A 268 0.25 11.60 23.81
N GLY A 269 0.51 12.39 24.85
CA GLY A 269 1.01 13.74 24.65
C GLY A 269 1.26 14.48 25.96
N ILE A 270 2.08 15.52 25.87
CA ILE A 270 2.39 16.39 27.01
C ILE A 270 2.54 17.83 26.51
N VAL A 271 1.89 18.76 27.20
CA VAL A 271 2.03 20.21 26.93
C VAL A 271 2.21 20.97 28.21
N TRP A 272 2.97 22.05 28.16
CA TRP A 272 3.00 23.05 29.22
C TRP A 272 2.15 24.24 28.80
N HIS A 273 1.16 24.58 29.62
CA HIS A 273 0.30 25.74 29.47
C HIS A 273 0.66 26.76 30.55
N GLN A 274 1.00 27.97 30.14
CA GLN A 274 1.16 29.10 31.03
C GLN A 274 -0.22 29.62 31.46
N GLU A 275 -0.53 29.53 32.76
CA GLU A 275 -1.73 30.12 33.33
C GLU A 275 -1.48 31.64 33.51
N ASN A 276 -2.51 32.48 33.34
CA ASN A 276 -2.47 33.94 33.43
C ASN A 276 -1.57 34.65 32.40
N ASN A 277 -2.12 34.83 31.20
CA ASN A 277 -1.55 35.61 30.10
C ASN A 277 -1.99 37.09 30.13
N ASN A 278 -2.08 37.71 31.31
CA ASN A 278 -2.30 39.17 31.41
C ASN A 278 -1.00 39.89 31.03
N TRP A 279 -0.89 40.33 29.78
CA TRP A 279 0.29 41.01 29.20
C TRP A 279 0.69 42.32 29.89
N TRP A 280 -0.06 42.80 30.89
CA TRP A 280 0.15 44.08 31.57
C TRP A 280 0.70 43.97 33.01
N GLU A 281 0.81 42.77 33.57
CA GLU A 281 1.27 42.58 34.96
C GLU A 281 2.76 42.22 35.00
N TRP A 282 3.59 43.19 35.41
CA TRP A 282 5.05 43.05 35.57
C TRP A 282 5.39 42.35 36.88
N SER A 283 4.98 41.09 37.06
CA SER A 283 5.42 40.28 38.22
C SER A 283 6.63 39.41 37.85
N ASN A 284 7.73 39.56 38.59
CA ASN A 284 8.96 38.75 38.47
C ASN A 284 8.83 37.37 39.15
N THR A 285 7.61 36.87 39.33
CA THR A 285 7.33 35.53 39.86
C THR A 285 7.34 34.53 38.71
N PRO A 286 7.99 33.35 38.82
CA PRO A 286 7.97 32.33 37.77
C PRO A 286 6.53 31.90 37.50
N THR A 287 5.98 32.49 36.44
CA THR A 287 4.77 32.18 35.69
C THR A 287 4.10 30.85 36.10
N GLU A 288 3.00 30.97 36.83
CA GLU A 288 2.10 29.86 37.17
C GLU A 288 1.72 29.13 35.89
N GLY A 289 2.07 27.85 35.77
CA GLY A 289 1.80 27.09 34.56
C GLY A 289 1.78 25.60 34.85
N LYS A 290 0.93 24.87 34.13
CA LYS A 290 0.69 23.45 34.36
C LYS A 290 1.07 22.61 33.17
N PHE A 291 1.60 21.43 33.47
CA PHE A 291 1.68 20.35 32.50
C PHE A 291 0.32 19.71 32.38
N TYR A 292 -0.09 19.42 31.15
CA TYR A 292 -1.23 18.57 30.81
C TYR A 292 -0.65 17.35 30.12
N LEU A 293 -0.79 16.19 30.77
CA LEU A 293 -0.29 14.91 30.29
C LEU A 293 -1.46 14.03 29.91
N LEU A 294 -1.47 13.54 28.68
CA LEU A 294 -2.53 12.73 28.11
C LEU A 294 -2.04 11.29 27.95
N LYS A 295 -2.84 10.34 28.43
CA LYS A 295 -2.63 8.90 28.20
C LYS A 295 -3.98 8.21 28.07
N GLY A 296 -4.19 7.53 26.95
CA GLY A 296 -5.52 7.03 26.60
C GLY A 296 -6.51 8.19 26.48
N ASP A 297 -7.73 7.97 26.99
CA ASP A 297 -8.82 8.93 27.02
C ASP A 297 -8.82 9.84 28.27
N GLU A 298 -7.74 9.80 29.04
CA GLU A 298 -7.57 10.55 30.27
C GLU A 298 -6.41 11.52 30.20
N TYR A 299 -6.45 12.53 31.06
CA TYR A 299 -5.34 13.42 31.29
C TYR A 299 -5.17 13.74 32.78
N VAL A 300 -3.94 14.06 33.17
CA VAL A 300 -3.63 14.71 34.46
C VAL A 300 -3.11 16.11 34.19
N ARG A 301 -3.30 17.02 35.17
CA ARG A 301 -2.61 18.30 35.17
C ARG A 301 -1.89 18.55 36.49
N HIS A 302 -0.72 19.16 36.43
CA HIS A 302 0.11 19.44 37.61
C HIS A 302 1.11 20.57 37.35
N ALA A 303 1.54 21.26 38.42
CA ALA A 303 2.71 22.13 38.34
C ALA A 303 4.00 21.30 38.28
N PHE A 304 5.09 21.88 37.77
CA PHE A 304 6.36 21.18 37.67
C PHE A 304 6.84 20.68 39.04
N GLY A 305 7.15 19.39 39.16
CA GLY A 305 7.62 18.78 40.41
C GLY A 305 6.56 18.55 41.50
N SER A 306 5.28 18.84 41.23
CA SER A 306 4.16 18.62 42.15
C SER A 306 3.34 17.38 41.77
N LEU A 307 2.52 16.89 42.71
CA LEU A 307 1.49 15.87 42.43
C LEU A 307 0.40 16.45 41.51
N PRO A 308 -0.36 15.60 40.78
CA PRO A 308 -1.57 16.03 40.09
C PRO A 308 -2.52 16.81 40.97
N ASP A 309 -3.15 17.81 40.36
CA ASP A 309 -4.26 18.53 40.95
C ASP A 309 -5.32 17.53 41.47
N SER A 310 -5.99 17.88 42.57
CA SER A 310 -7.04 17.03 43.15
C SER A 310 -8.14 16.71 42.13
N GLY A 311 -8.57 15.46 42.10
CA GLY A 311 -9.61 14.96 41.19
C GLY A 311 -9.12 14.59 39.78
N TYR A 312 -7.80 14.48 39.57
CA TYR A 312 -7.18 13.92 38.37
C TYR A 312 -6.67 12.48 38.62
N PRO A 313 -6.61 11.59 37.60
CA PRO A 313 -6.91 11.83 36.19
C PRO A 313 -8.38 12.10 35.91
N LYS A 314 -8.65 12.85 34.84
CA LYS A 314 -10.00 13.08 34.32
C LYS A 314 -10.09 12.60 32.89
N ARG A 315 -11.25 12.09 32.51
CA ARG A 315 -11.59 11.85 31.10
C ARG A 315 -11.55 13.17 30.34
N ILE A 316 -10.88 13.17 29.18
CA ILE A 316 -10.73 14.38 28.37
C ILE A 316 -12.11 14.87 27.89
N SER A 317 -12.97 13.94 27.44
CA SER A 317 -14.34 14.22 26.99
C SER A 317 -15.20 14.94 28.04
N ASN A 318 -15.02 14.61 29.31
CA ASN A 318 -15.84 15.15 30.40
C ASN A 318 -15.50 16.61 30.74
N VAL A 319 -14.33 17.10 30.30
CA VAL A 319 -13.80 18.40 30.77
C VAL A 319 -13.49 19.35 29.62
N TRP A 320 -13.08 18.83 28.45
CA TRP A 320 -12.68 19.68 27.33
C TRP A 320 -13.91 19.96 26.47
N SER A 321 -14.43 21.18 26.52
CA SER A 321 -15.64 21.59 25.77
C SER A 321 -15.45 21.43 24.25
N GLY A 322 -16.47 20.91 23.57
CA GLY A 322 -16.37 20.62 22.13
C GLY A 322 -15.49 19.41 21.81
N TRP A 323 -15.07 18.65 22.82
CA TRP A 323 -14.58 17.29 22.63
C TRP A 323 -15.72 16.47 22.00
N PRO A 324 -15.49 15.76 20.89
CA PRO A 324 -16.56 14.99 20.27
C PRO A 324 -17.03 13.85 21.21
N GLU A 325 -18.33 13.81 21.58
CA GLU A 325 -19.00 12.74 22.37
C GLU A 325 -19.62 11.65 21.45
N PRO A 326 -19.83 10.42 21.95
CA PRO A 326 -18.85 9.40 22.25
C PRO A 326 -18.50 8.62 20.98
N PHE A 327 -17.26 8.21 20.92
CA PHE A 327 -16.82 7.35 19.86
C PHE A 327 -15.88 6.31 20.56
N ALA A 328 -15.96 5.01 20.24
CA ALA A 328 -15.12 3.86 20.65
C ALA A 328 -14.01 3.32 19.67
N SER A 329 -12.79 3.12 20.16
CA SER A 329 -11.66 2.36 19.57
C SER A 329 -11.64 1.94 18.06
N ARG A 330 -10.71 2.49 17.25
CA ARG A 330 -9.64 1.78 16.50
C ARG A 330 -8.89 2.67 15.50
N SER A 331 -7.71 2.17 15.09
CA SER A 331 -6.68 2.75 14.19
C SER A 331 -7.21 3.39 12.89
N PRO A 332 -6.46 4.34 12.29
CA PRO A 332 -6.91 5.12 11.14
C PRO A 332 -6.99 4.27 9.87
N LEU A 333 -8.16 3.69 9.60
CA LEU A 333 -8.54 3.22 8.28
C LEU A 333 -8.71 4.43 7.34
N THR A 334 -7.76 4.72 6.46
CA THR A 334 -7.98 5.66 5.35
C THR A 334 -8.60 4.90 4.16
N TYR A 335 -9.93 4.81 4.15
CA TYR A 335 -10.72 4.41 2.98
C TYR A 335 -10.99 5.60 2.04
N ASP A 336 -10.20 5.77 0.99
CA ASP A 336 -10.55 6.74 -0.05
C ASP A 336 -11.65 6.13 -0.93
N ALA A 337 -12.90 6.20 -0.46
CA ALA A 337 -14.05 6.11 -1.34
C ALA A 337 -13.85 7.16 -2.43
N ILE A 338 -13.87 6.73 -3.68
CA ILE A 338 -14.10 7.65 -4.79
C ILE A 338 -15.50 8.23 -4.53
N PRO A 339 -15.65 9.54 -4.25
CA PRO A 339 -16.87 10.08 -3.64
C PRO A 339 -18.14 9.85 -4.47
N ASP A 340 -19.25 9.55 -3.77
CA ASP A 340 -20.62 9.26 -4.26
C ASP A 340 -21.28 10.35 -5.12
N LYS A 341 -20.64 11.51 -5.30
CA LYS A 341 -21.20 12.63 -6.06
C LYS A 341 -20.31 13.08 -7.22
N ALA A 342 -19.51 12.18 -7.78
CA ALA A 342 -19.18 12.26 -9.19
C ALA A 342 -20.31 11.57 -9.97
N GLN A 343 -21.38 12.29 -10.26
CA GLN A 343 -22.24 11.90 -11.38
C GLN A 343 -21.34 11.79 -12.62
N GLY A 344 -21.09 10.55 -13.06
CA GLY A 344 -20.68 10.27 -14.43
C GLY A 344 -19.20 10.05 -14.73
N LEU A 345 -18.79 9.09 -15.57
CA LEU A 345 -19.53 8.17 -16.45
C LEU A 345 -18.59 7.05 -16.98
N ASP A 346 -19.22 6.00 -17.50
CA ASP A 346 -18.72 4.93 -18.39
C ASP A 346 -18.39 5.45 -19.82
N LEU A 347 -17.94 4.57 -20.72
CA LEU A 347 -17.83 4.65 -22.20
C LEU A 347 -16.90 5.68 -22.89
N ASP A 348 -16.36 6.72 -22.23
CA ASP A 348 -15.66 7.85 -22.93
C ASP A 348 -14.13 8.02 -22.65
N GLY A 349 -13.35 6.93 -22.56
CA GLY A 349 -11.89 7.01 -22.69
C GLY A 349 -11.08 7.68 -21.55
N LYS A 350 -11.47 7.50 -20.29
CA LYS A 350 -10.68 7.92 -19.10
C LYS A 350 -10.14 6.74 -18.27
N PRO A 351 -9.06 6.94 -17.47
CA PRO A 351 -8.23 5.86 -16.93
C PRO A 351 -8.96 4.92 -15.95
N LYS A 352 -8.92 3.58 -16.17
CA LYS A 352 -9.53 2.56 -15.29
C LYS A 352 -8.51 2.00 -14.28
N MET A 353 -8.89 1.88 -13.01
CA MET A 353 -8.09 1.10 -12.05
C MET A 353 -8.28 -0.37 -12.40
N HIS A 354 -7.23 -1.08 -12.84
CA HIS A 354 -7.34 -2.49 -13.23
C HIS A 354 -6.29 -3.35 -12.53
N ASN A 355 -5.75 -2.82 -11.42
CA ASN A 355 -4.68 -3.43 -10.66
C ASN A 355 -5.23 -4.49 -9.68
N LYS A 356 -4.43 -5.53 -9.42
CA LYS A 356 -4.80 -6.73 -8.65
C LYS A 356 -3.66 -7.10 -7.70
N THR A 357 -3.18 -6.10 -6.98
CA THR A 357 -2.01 -6.19 -6.11
C THR A 357 -2.41 -6.16 -4.63
N LEU A 358 -1.80 -7.05 -3.84
CA LEU A 358 -1.89 -7.03 -2.37
C LEU A 358 -0.52 -6.92 -1.73
N LEU A 359 -0.44 -6.12 -0.68
CA LEU A 359 0.77 -5.88 0.09
C LEU A 359 0.49 -6.16 1.56
N PHE A 360 1.32 -7.02 2.17
CA PHE A 360 1.31 -7.25 3.61
C PHE A 360 2.72 -7.12 4.16
N SER A 361 2.95 -6.25 5.16
CA SER A 361 4.30 -6.14 5.72
C SER A 361 4.71 -7.39 6.50
N GLU A 362 3.74 -8.10 7.07
CA GLU A 362 3.93 -9.37 7.77
C GLU A 362 2.65 -10.21 7.76
N LEU A 363 2.77 -11.50 7.50
CA LEU A 363 1.74 -12.52 7.66
C LEU A 363 2.27 -13.62 8.58
N LYS A 364 1.41 -14.13 9.48
CA LYS A 364 1.73 -15.28 10.34
C LYS A 364 0.60 -16.28 10.37
N PHE A 365 0.97 -17.54 10.29
CA PHE A 365 0.05 -18.68 10.25
C PHE A 365 0.37 -19.63 11.40
N THR A 366 -0.65 -19.98 12.20
CA THR A 366 -0.55 -21.08 13.17
C THR A 366 -0.40 -22.41 12.43
N ASP A 367 -1.26 -22.61 11.43
CA ASP A 367 -1.26 -23.75 10.53
C ASP A 367 -1.06 -23.24 9.09
N PRO A 368 0.17 -23.30 8.54
CA PRO A 368 0.44 -22.74 7.22
C PRO A 368 -0.28 -23.52 6.11
N PRO A 369 -0.92 -22.85 5.15
CA PRO A 369 -1.64 -23.53 4.08
C PRO A 369 -0.68 -24.22 3.11
N THR A 370 -1.17 -25.27 2.45
CA THR A 370 -0.45 -26.01 1.42
C THR A 370 -1.24 -25.97 0.11
N PHE A 371 -0.58 -25.51 -0.95
CA PHE A 371 -1.15 -25.44 -2.30
C PHE A 371 -0.16 -26.06 -3.28
N ASP A 372 -0.63 -26.88 -4.21
CA ASP A 372 0.18 -27.55 -5.24
C ASP A 372 1.43 -28.24 -4.66
N GLY A 373 1.26 -28.92 -3.51
CA GLY A 373 2.34 -29.61 -2.78
C GLY A 373 3.34 -28.70 -2.06
N LYS A 374 3.15 -27.38 -2.09
CA LYS A 374 4.04 -26.37 -1.48
C LYS A 374 3.38 -25.76 -0.24
N THR A 375 3.93 -26.04 0.94
CA THR A 375 3.50 -25.45 2.21
C THR A 375 4.12 -24.08 2.40
N TRP A 376 3.30 -23.09 2.78
CA TRP A 376 3.77 -21.75 3.11
C TRP A 376 4.61 -21.74 4.39
N PRO A 377 5.58 -20.82 4.56
CA PRO A 377 6.20 -20.59 5.85
C PRO A 377 5.18 -20.09 6.88
N SER A 378 5.43 -20.41 8.15
CA SER A 378 4.63 -19.90 9.28
C SER A 378 4.73 -18.38 9.46
N THR A 379 5.74 -17.73 8.88
CA THR A 379 5.85 -16.27 8.84
C THR A 379 6.39 -15.82 7.49
N MET A 380 5.71 -14.86 6.86
CA MET A 380 6.17 -14.17 5.66
C MET A 380 6.25 -12.66 5.95
N LYS A 381 7.32 -12.00 5.54
CA LYS A 381 7.48 -10.54 5.66
C LYS A 381 7.57 -9.90 4.29
N TYR A 382 7.14 -8.65 4.15
CA TYR A 382 7.21 -7.90 2.89
C TYR A 382 6.57 -8.66 1.72
N VAL A 383 5.33 -9.10 1.93
CA VAL A 383 4.57 -9.91 0.98
C VAL A 383 4.02 -9.01 -0.11
N VAL A 384 4.28 -9.36 -1.37
CA VAL A 384 3.71 -8.70 -2.55
C VAL A 384 3.05 -9.77 -3.40
N VAL A 385 1.74 -9.62 -3.63
CA VAL A 385 0.93 -10.52 -4.46
C VAL A 385 0.52 -9.78 -5.72
N GLU A 386 0.62 -10.44 -6.86
CA GLU A 386 0.10 -10.00 -8.15
C GLU A 386 -0.74 -11.12 -8.76
N SER A 387 -1.94 -10.80 -9.25
CA SER A 387 -2.82 -11.77 -9.88
C SER A 387 -3.39 -11.28 -11.20
N SER A 388 -3.79 -12.20 -12.07
CA SER A 388 -4.65 -11.89 -13.20
C SER A 388 -6.13 -11.86 -12.88
N ALA A 389 -6.56 -12.50 -11.78
CA ALA A 389 -7.96 -12.67 -11.42
C ALA A 389 -8.57 -11.33 -10.98
N ASN A 390 -9.71 -10.95 -11.55
CA ASN A 390 -10.55 -9.98 -10.86
C ASN A 390 -11.13 -10.72 -9.66
N VAL A 391 -11.38 -9.98 -8.58
CA VAL A 391 -12.15 -10.52 -7.46
C VAL A 391 -13.61 -10.52 -7.91
N TRP A 392 -14.02 -11.55 -8.67
CA TRP A 392 -15.37 -11.79 -9.21
C TRP A 392 -15.75 -13.28 -9.13
N VAL A 393 -16.99 -13.57 -8.71
CA VAL A 393 -17.45 -14.94 -8.42
C VAL A 393 -17.31 -15.87 -9.64
N THR A 394 -17.65 -15.39 -10.84
CA THR A 394 -17.53 -16.21 -12.06
C THR A 394 -16.12 -16.27 -12.62
N GLN A 395 -15.19 -15.43 -12.11
CA GLN A 395 -13.81 -15.38 -12.60
C GLN A 395 -12.85 -16.26 -11.81
N TYR A 396 -13.19 -16.72 -10.60
CA TYR A 396 -12.35 -17.70 -9.91
C TYR A 396 -12.31 -19.04 -10.64
N HIS A 397 -13.40 -19.36 -11.32
CA HIS A 397 -13.54 -20.54 -12.18
C HIS A 397 -13.04 -20.30 -13.61
N GLN A 398 -12.08 -19.40 -13.77
CA GLN A 398 -11.38 -19.14 -15.03
C GLN A 398 -9.94 -19.62 -14.90
N SER A 399 -9.26 -19.81 -16.03
CA SER A 399 -7.81 -20.01 -15.98
C SER A 399 -7.17 -18.72 -15.47
N ASN A 400 -6.49 -18.74 -14.32
CA ASN A 400 -5.86 -17.56 -13.74
C ASN A 400 -4.43 -17.86 -13.29
N GLN A 401 -3.65 -16.79 -13.08
CA GLN A 401 -2.40 -16.85 -12.34
C GLN A 401 -2.39 -15.94 -11.12
N LEU A 402 -1.61 -16.33 -10.12
CA LEU A 402 -1.24 -15.53 -8.96
C LEU A 402 0.24 -15.80 -8.65
N VAL A 403 1.02 -14.74 -8.54
CA VAL A 403 2.40 -14.80 -8.07
C VAL A 403 2.48 -14.02 -6.77
N LEU A 404 3.14 -14.59 -5.77
CA LEU A 404 3.43 -13.89 -4.53
C LEU A 404 4.90 -14.00 -4.16
N THR A 405 5.45 -12.92 -3.65
CA THR A 405 6.82 -12.83 -3.15
C THR A 405 6.80 -12.48 -1.69
N TYR A 406 7.86 -12.85 -0.97
CA TYR A 406 8.08 -12.44 0.41
C TYR A 406 9.58 -12.36 0.68
N GLY A 407 9.97 -11.65 1.74
CA GLY A 407 11.37 -11.33 2.06
C GLY A 407 11.94 -10.15 1.27
N HIS A 408 11.32 -9.76 0.15
CA HIS A 408 11.79 -8.68 -0.72
C HIS A 408 11.30 -7.29 -0.32
N ARG A 409 11.95 -6.71 0.70
CA ARG A 409 11.59 -5.39 1.22
C ARG A 409 11.57 -4.28 0.17
N GLU A 410 12.56 -4.23 -0.72
CA GLU A 410 12.63 -3.17 -1.74
C GLU A 410 11.47 -3.25 -2.75
N LEU A 411 11.12 -4.47 -3.18
CA LEU A 411 9.97 -4.72 -4.06
C LEU A 411 8.66 -4.31 -3.38
N TYR A 412 8.52 -4.64 -2.09
CA TYR A 412 7.37 -4.22 -1.29
C TYR A 412 7.26 -2.70 -1.16
N GLU A 413 8.36 -2.01 -0.83
CA GLU A 413 8.37 -0.54 -0.69
C GLU A 413 8.06 0.16 -2.02
N ASP A 414 8.57 -0.36 -3.13
CA ASP A 414 8.30 0.13 -4.48
C ASP A 414 6.85 -0.11 -4.91
N ALA A 415 6.29 -1.30 -4.64
CA ALA A 415 4.88 -1.60 -4.87
C ALA A 415 3.97 -0.72 -4.00
N LEU A 416 4.35 -0.48 -2.74
CA LEU A 416 3.66 0.43 -1.82
C LEU A 416 3.66 1.87 -2.34
N GLN A 417 4.79 2.35 -2.85
CA GLN A 417 4.88 3.68 -3.44
C GLN A 417 3.99 3.81 -4.69
N ARG A 418 3.97 2.79 -5.56
CA ARG A 418 3.04 2.75 -6.70
C ARG A 418 1.59 2.83 -6.26
N PHE A 419 1.22 2.04 -5.25
CA PHE A 419 -0.13 2.04 -4.68
C PHE A 419 -0.53 3.42 -4.15
N LYS A 420 0.33 4.06 -3.35
CA LYS A 420 0.12 5.44 -2.85
C LYS A 420 -0.09 6.43 -4.00
N ASN A 421 0.72 6.34 -5.06
CA ASN A 421 0.58 7.22 -6.23
C ASN A 421 -0.78 7.07 -6.94
N ILE A 422 -1.39 5.88 -6.90
CA ILE A 422 -2.75 5.65 -7.43
C ILE A 422 -3.78 6.37 -6.56
N LEU A 423 -3.67 6.30 -5.23
CA LEU A 423 -4.58 6.95 -4.28
C LEU A 423 -4.59 8.49 -4.37
N HIS A 424 -3.43 9.11 -4.57
CA HIS A 424 -3.28 10.57 -4.41
C HIS A 424 -3.77 11.43 -5.59
N ARG A 425 -4.59 10.90 -6.51
CA ARG A 425 -5.09 11.66 -7.67
C ARG A 425 -6.35 12.47 -7.36
N LYS A 426 -6.17 13.76 -7.06
CA LYS A 426 -7.30 14.70 -6.82
C LYS A 426 -8.23 14.96 -8.01
N ARG A 427 -7.94 14.52 -9.26
CA ARG A 427 -8.88 14.60 -10.41
C ARG A 427 -8.57 13.50 -11.44
N PHE A 428 -9.57 12.68 -11.78
CA PHE A 428 -9.53 11.59 -12.78
C PHE A 428 -9.20 12.01 -14.24
N ALA A 429 -8.88 13.28 -14.48
CA ALA A 429 -8.65 13.84 -15.82
C ALA A 429 -7.19 13.73 -16.31
N GLN A 430 -6.24 13.35 -15.45
CA GLN A 430 -4.83 13.20 -15.86
C GLN A 430 -4.54 11.74 -16.23
N LYS A 431 -3.74 11.48 -17.29
CA LYS A 431 -3.19 10.13 -17.59
C LYS A 431 -2.51 9.58 -16.34
N PHE A 432 -2.72 8.31 -15.96
CA PHE A 432 -1.93 7.65 -14.89
C PHE A 432 -0.44 7.90 -15.18
N PRO A 433 0.41 8.11 -14.15
CA PRO A 433 1.77 8.54 -14.40
C PRO A 433 2.43 7.43 -15.22
N THR A 434 2.90 7.75 -16.43
CA THR A 434 3.94 6.95 -17.07
C THR A 434 5.11 6.93 -16.11
N TYR A 435 5.29 5.81 -15.42
CA TYR A 435 6.42 5.63 -14.53
C TYR A 435 7.70 5.81 -15.35
N SER A 436 8.42 6.89 -15.04
CA SER A 436 9.67 7.27 -15.69
C SER A 436 10.83 6.63 -14.92
N PRO A 437 11.80 6.05 -15.64
CA PRO A 437 12.85 5.18 -15.11
C PRO A 437 13.91 5.98 -14.34
N LYS A 438 13.57 6.41 -13.13
CA LYS A 438 14.50 6.19 -12.03
C LYS A 438 14.26 4.79 -11.47
N ASP A 439 14.13 3.80 -12.37
CA ASP A 439 14.51 2.43 -12.10
C ASP A 439 15.83 2.58 -11.33
N LYS A 440 15.86 2.29 -10.02
CA LYS A 440 17.12 1.79 -9.48
C LYS A 440 17.52 0.70 -10.47
N ASN A 441 18.75 0.73 -10.99
CA ASN A 441 19.24 -0.21 -11.99
C ASN A 441 19.13 -1.65 -11.46
N PHE A 442 17.93 -2.22 -11.44
CA PHE A 442 17.67 -3.64 -11.35
C PHE A 442 17.73 -4.10 -12.80
N THR A 443 18.93 -4.01 -13.37
CA THR A 443 19.29 -5.01 -14.36
C THR A 443 19.06 -6.34 -13.68
N MET A 444 18.37 -7.25 -14.35
CA MET A 444 18.31 -8.59 -13.82
C MET A 444 19.71 -9.17 -14.02
N HIS A 445 20.37 -9.43 -12.92
CA HIS A 445 21.77 -9.81 -12.82
C HIS A 445 21.92 -11.30 -12.47
N LYS A 446 20.91 -11.91 -11.86
CA LYS A 446 20.96 -13.31 -11.42
C LYS A 446 19.59 -14.00 -11.39
N PRO A 447 19.57 -15.36 -11.38
CA PRO A 447 18.35 -16.11 -11.10
C PRO A 447 17.67 -15.64 -9.81
N ASN A 448 16.34 -15.67 -9.81
CA ASN A 448 15.41 -15.13 -8.80
C ASN A 448 15.22 -13.61 -8.80
N ASP A 449 15.81 -12.89 -9.75
CA ASP A 449 15.50 -11.47 -9.91
C ASP A 449 14.07 -11.26 -10.45
N ILE A 450 13.46 -10.15 -10.04
CA ILE A 450 12.13 -9.72 -10.48
C ILE A 450 12.21 -8.27 -10.92
N LYS A 451 11.60 -7.95 -12.06
CA LYS A 451 11.40 -6.57 -12.52
C LYS A 451 9.92 -6.30 -12.74
N VAL A 452 9.39 -5.26 -12.10
CA VAL A 452 7.97 -4.88 -12.21
C VAL A 452 7.82 -3.64 -13.09
N TYR A 453 6.89 -3.71 -14.03
CA TYR A 453 6.53 -2.63 -14.93
C TYR A 453 5.15 -2.11 -14.56
N GLY A 454 5.07 -0.81 -14.23
CA GLY A 454 3.78 -0.12 -14.05
C GLY A 454 3.26 0.46 -15.37
N PHE A 455 1.94 0.43 -15.51
CA PHE A 455 1.17 1.01 -16.62
C PHE A 455 0.29 2.16 -16.14
N PRO A 456 0.00 3.12 -17.03
CA PRO A 456 0.15 3.12 -18.48
C PRO A 456 1.55 3.54 -18.96
N ARG A 457 1.84 3.26 -20.21
CA ARG A 457 3.10 3.58 -20.89
C ARG A 457 2.83 4.15 -22.27
N ASN A 458 3.73 5.04 -22.73
CA ASN A 458 3.67 5.58 -24.10
C ASN A 458 4.34 4.64 -25.12
N SER A 459 5.28 3.80 -24.67
CA SER A 459 5.95 2.80 -25.49
C SER A 459 5.47 1.39 -25.15
N ASP A 460 5.35 0.56 -26.17
CA ASP A 460 4.95 -0.84 -26.02
C ASP A 460 6.13 -1.70 -25.52
N LEU A 461 6.03 -2.11 -24.27
CA LEU A 461 7.04 -2.95 -23.62
C LEU A 461 7.18 -4.32 -24.31
N ILE A 462 6.07 -4.93 -24.74
CA ILE A 462 6.11 -6.27 -25.34
C ILE A 462 6.74 -6.22 -26.73
N GLU A 463 6.46 -5.16 -27.49
CA GLU A 463 7.15 -4.90 -28.75
C GLU A 463 8.67 -4.82 -28.56
N SER A 464 9.12 -4.06 -27.56
CA SER A 464 10.55 -3.96 -27.24
C SER A 464 11.15 -5.30 -26.79
N VAL A 465 10.39 -6.12 -26.07
CA VAL A 465 10.82 -7.48 -25.68
C VAL A 465 11.00 -8.38 -26.90
N LEU A 466 10.08 -8.36 -27.85
CA LEU A 466 10.16 -9.16 -29.08
C LEU A 466 11.33 -8.72 -29.99
N ASP A 467 11.60 -7.42 -30.07
CA ASP A 467 12.76 -6.89 -30.80
C ASP A 467 14.09 -7.34 -30.18
N ASN A 468 14.16 -7.34 -28.85
CA ASN A 468 15.31 -7.88 -28.12
C ASN A 468 15.47 -9.38 -28.38
N ILE A 469 14.40 -10.17 -28.31
CA ILE A 469 14.45 -11.62 -28.60
C ILE A 469 14.96 -11.86 -30.03
N SER A 470 14.44 -11.14 -31.03
CA SER A 470 14.93 -11.25 -32.42
C SER A 470 16.43 -10.97 -32.52
N THR A 471 16.90 -9.94 -31.82
CA THR A 471 18.33 -9.56 -31.79
C THR A 471 19.19 -10.64 -31.15
N PHE A 472 18.77 -11.18 -30.00
CA PHE A 472 19.55 -12.18 -29.28
C PHE A 472 19.53 -13.56 -29.95
N ILE A 473 18.43 -13.96 -30.59
CA ILE A 473 18.39 -15.19 -31.39
C ILE A 473 19.31 -15.07 -32.61
N LYS A 474 19.35 -13.91 -33.27
CA LYS A 474 20.28 -13.65 -34.39
C LYS A 474 21.74 -13.78 -33.95
N ALA A 475 22.07 -13.22 -32.79
CA ALA A 475 23.43 -13.22 -32.25
C ALA A 475 23.82 -14.52 -31.55
N SER A 476 22.87 -15.42 -31.27
CA SER A 476 23.13 -16.65 -30.55
C SER A 476 23.67 -17.75 -31.45
N GLU A 477 24.76 -18.36 -31.00
CA GLU A 477 25.37 -19.57 -31.56
C GLU A 477 24.79 -20.85 -30.93
N ALA A 478 23.81 -20.74 -30.03
CA ALA A 478 23.18 -21.92 -29.42
C ALA A 478 22.48 -22.76 -30.48
N GLU A 479 22.67 -24.08 -30.40
CA GLU A 479 21.97 -25.06 -31.25
C GLU A 479 20.52 -25.26 -30.81
N ASP A 480 20.21 -24.95 -29.54
CA ASP A 480 18.86 -25.07 -28.98
C ASP A 480 17.87 -24.07 -29.61
N VAL A 481 16.64 -24.54 -29.79
CA VAL A 481 15.52 -23.75 -30.32
C VAL A 481 14.89 -22.93 -29.19
N ALA A 482 14.85 -21.61 -29.36
CA ALA A 482 14.18 -20.72 -28.43
C ALA A 482 12.66 -20.94 -28.46
N ARG A 483 11.98 -20.73 -27.33
CA ARG A 483 10.55 -21.01 -27.18
C ARG A 483 9.82 -19.80 -26.61
N ILE A 484 8.75 -19.39 -27.29
CA ILE A 484 7.75 -18.47 -26.78
C ILE A 484 6.46 -19.26 -26.52
N ARG A 485 5.88 -19.06 -25.34
CA ARG A 485 4.54 -19.51 -24.97
C ARG A 485 3.73 -18.31 -24.46
N ILE A 486 2.51 -18.14 -24.93
CA ILE A 486 1.68 -17.00 -24.53
C ILE A 486 0.29 -17.50 -24.13
N THR A 487 -0.15 -17.15 -22.93
CA THR A 487 -1.55 -17.28 -22.51
C THR A 487 -2.14 -15.88 -22.33
N MET A 488 -3.22 -15.56 -23.04
CA MET A 488 -3.74 -14.19 -23.01
C MET A 488 -5.26 -14.11 -22.97
N ALA A 489 -5.78 -13.50 -21.90
CA ALA A 489 -7.22 -13.30 -21.69
C ALA A 489 -7.86 -12.30 -22.68
N GLU A 490 -7.11 -11.30 -23.16
CA GLU A 490 -7.56 -10.40 -24.21
C GLU A 490 -6.39 -9.92 -25.07
N PHE A 491 -6.56 -9.99 -26.40
CA PHE A 491 -5.55 -9.57 -27.36
C PHE A 491 -6.14 -8.74 -28.51
N THR A 492 -5.80 -7.44 -28.55
CA THR A 492 -6.21 -6.50 -29.61
C THR A 492 -5.08 -5.66 -30.22
N ARG A 493 -3.85 -5.76 -29.72
CA ARG A 493 -2.68 -5.02 -30.23
C ARG A 493 -2.07 -5.65 -31.50
N LEU A 494 -2.43 -5.12 -32.67
CA LEU A 494 -1.96 -5.61 -33.98
C LEU A 494 -0.43 -5.57 -34.16
N ASN A 495 0.25 -4.57 -33.60
CA ASN A 495 1.72 -4.46 -33.66
C ASN A 495 2.40 -5.68 -33.03
N ILE A 496 1.90 -6.17 -31.88
CA ILE A 496 2.43 -7.38 -31.23
C ILE A 496 2.21 -8.61 -32.11
N ALA A 497 1.01 -8.76 -32.69
CA ALA A 497 0.72 -9.89 -33.58
C ALA A 497 1.67 -9.92 -34.79
N LYS A 498 1.90 -8.77 -35.44
CA LYS A 498 2.86 -8.64 -36.55
C LYS A 498 4.29 -8.96 -36.15
N LYS A 499 4.72 -8.54 -34.96
CA LYS A 499 6.06 -8.84 -34.44
C LYS A 499 6.24 -10.34 -34.20
N LEU A 500 5.22 -11.03 -33.66
CA LEU A 500 5.26 -12.48 -33.47
C LEU A 500 5.34 -13.25 -34.79
N THR A 501 4.52 -12.89 -35.78
CA THR A 501 4.55 -13.54 -37.10
C THR A 501 5.86 -13.28 -37.83
N THR A 502 6.33 -12.02 -37.83
CA THR A 502 7.65 -11.65 -38.39
C THR A 502 8.80 -12.40 -37.70
N LEU A 503 8.76 -12.54 -36.38
CA LEU A 503 9.78 -13.27 -35.62
C LEU A 503 9.81 -14.75 -36.02
N LYS A 504 8.65 -15.40 -36.16
CA LYS A 504 8.56 -16.80 -36.62
C LYS A 504 9.03 -16.96 -38.06
N GLU A 505 8.67 -16.03 -38.95
CA GLU A 505 9.09 -16.04 -40.35
C GLU A 505 10.62 -15.89 -40.48
N GLN A 506 11.21 -14.95 -39.74
CA GLN A 506 12.66 -14.68 -39.79
C GLN A 506 13.51 -15.77 -39.16
N HIS A 507 13.00 -16.48 -38.15
CA HIS A 507 13.76 -17.43 -37.32
C HIS A 507 13.13 -18.81 -37.26
N SER A 508 12.47 -19.26 -38.31
CA SER A 508 11.60 -20.45 -38.29
C SER A 508 12.26 -21.73 -37.76
N SER A 509 13.57 -21.90 -37.96
CA SER A 509 14.40 -23.00 -37.44
C SER A 509 15.00 -22.77 -36.05
N LYS A 510 15.00 -21.53 -35.55
CA LYS A 510 15.59 -21.14 -34.25
C LYS A 510 14.56 -20.75 -33.20
N ILE A 511 13.27 -20.59 -33.57
CA ILE A 511 12.21 -20.26 -32.62
C ILE A 511 10.92 -21.05 -32.84
N GLU A 512 10.36 -21.53 -31.74
CA GLU A 512 9.00 -22.05 -31.64
C GLU A 512 8.12 -21.03 -30.92
N ILE A 513 6.98 -20.67 -31.52
CA ILE A 513 6.02 -19.75 -30.92
C ILE A 513 4.67 -20.47 -30.83
N ARG A 514 4.19 -20.67 -29.60
CA ARG A 514 2.85 -21.19 -29.34
C ARG A 514 2.04 -20.22 -28.51
N MET A 515 0.76 -20.13 -28.80
CA MET A 515 -0.14 -19.21 -28.10
C MET A 515 -1.52 -19.81 -27.88
N VAL A 516 -2.07 -19.53 -26.70
CA VAL A 516 -3.46 -19.72 -26.34
C VAL A 516 -4.02 -18.36 -25.97
N ALA A 517 -4.95 -17.82 -26.75
CA ALA A 517 -5.49 -16.49 -26.49
C ALA A 517 -7.00 -16.44 -26.73
N ARG A 518 -7.69 -15.63 -25.92
CA ARG A 518 -9.05 -15.21 -26.21
C ARG A 518 -8.99 -13.94 -27.04
N HIS A 519 -9.74 -13.93 -28.14
CA HIS A 519 -9.87 -12.74 -28.95
C HIS A 519 -11.08 -11.88 -28.51
N SER A 520 -11.23 -10.67 -29.02
CA SER A 520 -12.32 -9.76 -28.65
C SER A 520 -13.50 -9.75 -29.64
N VAL A 521 -13.28 -10.03 -30.93
CA VAL A 521 -14.31 -10.05 -32.01
C VAL A 521 -13.85 -10.86 -33.23
N ASP A 522 -14.54 -11.94 -33.60
CA ASP A 522 -14.25 -12.69 -34.83
C ASP A 522 -14.00 -11.80 -36.07
N GLY A 523 -12.87 -12.01 -36.75
CA GLY A 523 -12.48 -11.25 -37.94
C GLY A 523 -11.65 -9.97 -37.70
N SER A 524 -11.16 -9.72 -36.47
CA SER A 524 -10.22 -8.62 -36.21
C SER A 524 -8.89 -8.73 -36.96
N ASP A 525 -8.16 -7.62 -37.08
CA ASP A 525 -6.86 -7.61 -37.75
C ASP A 525 -5.80 -8.44 -37.01
N VAL A 526 -5.92 -8.60 -35.69
CA VAL A 526 -5.06 -9.52 -34.91
C VAL A 526 -5.29 -10.96 -35.36
N MET A 527 -6.56 -11.37 -35.51
CA MET A 527 -6.91 -12.71 -35.98
C MET A 527 -6.43 -12.94 -37.42
N LYS A 528 -6.61 -11.95 -38.30
CA LYS A 528 -6.14 -12.04 -39.68
C LYS A 528 -4.62 -12.22 -39.74
N GLU A 529 -3.89 -11.50 -38.91
CA GLU A 529 -2.43 -11.58 -38.86
C GLU A 529 -1.97 -12.96 -38.39
N LEU A 530 -2.54 -13.49 -37.31
CA LEU A 530 -2.10 -14.75 -36.70
C LEU A 530 -2.55 -16.00 -37.48
N LEU A 531 -3.76 -15.97 -38.05
CA LEU A 531 -4.43 -17.14 -38.66
C LEU A 531 -4.50 -17.08 -40.20
N ASN A 532 -3.73 -16.18 -40.84
CA ASN A 532 -3.78 -15.98 -42.30
C ASN A 532 -5.20 -15.66 -42.83
N GLY A 533 -5.93 -14.81 -42.12
CA GLY A 533 -7.24 -14.30 -42.54
C GLY A 533 -8.45 -15.19 -42.24
N SER A 534 -8.29 -16.39 -41.65
CA SER A 534 -9.41 -17.22 -41.16
C SER A 534 -8.94 -18.34 -40.23
N PRO A 535 -9.71 -18.71 -39.18
CA PRO A 535 -9.42 -19.90 -38.36
C PRO A 535 -9.30 -21.21 -39.13
N LYS A 536 -9.86 -21.28 -40.35
CA LYS A 536 -9.84 -22.46 -41.22
C LYS A 536 -8.62 -22.53 -42.16
N LYS A 537 -7.73 -21.52 -42.16
CA LYS A 537 -6.53 -21.47 -43.00
C LYS A 537 -5.27 -21.86 -42.21
N ARG A 538 -4.17 -22.09 -42.93
CA ARG A 538 -2.84 -22.32 -42.32
C ARG A 538 -2.48 -21.15 -41.39
N ARG A 539 -2.20 -21.47 -40.13
CA ARG A 539 -1.80 -20.48 -39.12
C ARG A 539 -0.38 -19.96 -39.41
N LYS A 540 -0.12 -18.67 -39.19
CA LYS A 540 1.23 -18.10 -39.32
C LYS A 540 2.12 -18.44 -38.13
N ILE A 541 1.51 -18.62 -36.96
CA ILE A 541 2.12 -19.19 -35.76
C ILE A 541 1.19 -20.25 -35.17
N ASP A 542 1.74 -21.20 -34.43
CA ASP A 542 0.95 -22.24 -33.76
C ASP A 542 0.10 -21.61 -32.65
N SER A 543 -1.12 -21.21 -33.00
CA SER A 543 -2.00 -20.43 -32.12
C SER A 543 -3.38 -21.04 -32.03
N LEU A 544 -3.86 -21.23 -30.80
CA LEU A 544 -5.25 -21.49 -30.48
C LEU A 544 -5.87 -20.17 -30.08
N VAL A 545 -6.71 -19.63 -30.96
CA VAL A 545 -7.43 -18.40 -30.68
C VAL A 545 -8.92 -18.69 -30.60
N ILE A 546 -9.49 -18.34 -29.45
CA ILE A 546 -10.84 -18.73 -29.04
C ILE A 546 -11.78 -17.51 -29.17
N ASP A 547 -12.98 -17.74 -29.72
CA ASP A 547 -14.07 -16.75 -29.75
C ASP A 547 -14.52 -16.48 -28.29
N PRO A 548 -14.58 -15.23 -27.84
CA PRO A 548 -15.02 -14.91 -26.49
C PRO A 548 -16.47 -15.34 -26.18
N ASN A 549 -17.32 -15.53 -27.19
CA ASN A 549 -18.69 -16.04 -27.04
C ASN A 549 -18.74 -17.58 -26.94
N ASP A 550 -17.67 -18.25 -27.37
CA ASP A 550 -17.49 -19.70 -27.34
C ASP A 550 -16.16 -20.01 -26.66
N ASP A 551 -15.94 -19.44 -25.48
CA ASP A 551 -14.77 -19.69 -24.63
C ASP A 551 -15.12 -20.69 -23.51
N PRO A 552 -15.12 -22.00 -23.80
CA PRO A 552 -15.47 -23.05 -22.84
C PRO A 552 -14.49 -23.12 -21.67
N VAL A 553 -13.24 -22.67 -21.88
CA VAL A 553 -12.17 -22.75 -20.87
C VAL A 553 -12.06 -21.47 -20.04
N LYS A 554 -12.65 -20.38 -20.54
CA LYS A 554 -12.71 -19.04 -19.91
C LYS A 554 -11.33 -18.58 -19.49
N ILE A 555 -10.48 -18.27 -20.46
CA ILE A 555 -9.09 -17.90 -20.19
C ILE A 555 -9.02 -16.53 -19.54
N HIS A 556 -8.37 -16.46 -18.38
CA HIS A 556 -8.09 -15.19 -17.71
C HIS A 556 -6.61 -15.04 -17.32
N THR A 557 -5.77 -16.00 -17.68
CA THR A 557 -4.32 -15.94 -17.53
C THR A 557 -3.72 -14.93 -18.52
N LYS A 558 -2.73 -14.17 -18.07
CA LYS A 558 -2.08 -13.08 -18.80
C LYS A 558 -0.57 -13.23 -18.65
N ALA A 559 0.00 -14.12 -19.46
CA ALA A 559 1.38 -14.58 -19.33
C ALA A 559 2.09 -14.66 -20.69
N PHE A 560 3.35 -14.24 -20.71
CA PHE A 560 4.29 -14.43 -21.81
C PHE A 560 5.52 -15.13 -21.23
N MET A 561 5.79 -16.36 -21.66
CA MET A 561 6.93 -17.15 -21.22
C MET A 561 7.93 -17.28 -22.37
N TYR A 562 9.20 -17.10 -22.04
CA TYR A 562 10.30 -17.21 -22.98
C TYR A 562 11.43 -18.07 -22.41
N GLU A 563 11.87 -19.04 -23.19
CA GLU A 563 13.11 -19.76 -22.97
C GLU A 563 14.03 -19.52 -24.18
N GLY A 564 15.22 -19.00 -23.94
CA GLY A 564 16.17 -18.72 -25.03
C GLY A 564 17.23 -17.71 -24.66
N PRO A 565 18.06 -17.29 -25.63
CA PRO A 565 19.09 -16.28 -25.41
C PRO A 565 18.46 -14.93 -25.06
N TYR A 566 18.95 -14.30 -23.99
CA TYR A 566 18.53 -12.98 -23.55
C TYR A 566 19.66 -12.23 -22.83
N SER A 567 19.73 -10.91 -22.95
CA SER A 567 20.73 -10.10 -22.24
C SER A 567 20.30 -9.79 -20.79
N MET A 568 21.14 -10.19 -19.85
CA MET A 568 20.99 -10.00 -18.41
C MET A 568 22.30 -9.40 -17.88
N GLY A 569 22.22 -8.26 -17.19
CA GLY A 569 23.42 -7.57 -16.71
C GLY A 569 24.41 -7.15 -17.83
N GLY A 570 23.96 -7.06 -19.08
CA GLY A 570 24.81 -6.78 -20.25
C GLY A 570 25.43 -8.01 -20.92
N GLN A 571 25.20 -9.21 -20.39
CA GLN A 571 25.67 -10.47 -20.97
C GLN A 571 24.50 -11.28 -21.53
N THR A 572 24.64 -11.80 -22.75
CA THR A 572 23.64 -12.68 -23.37
C THR A 572 23.85 -14.10 -22.88
N GLN A 573 22.80 -14.72 -22.34
CA GLN A 573 22.80 -16.11 -21.88
C GLN A 573 21.43 -16.75 -22.07
N TRP A 574 21.36 -18.09 -21.97
CA TRP A 574 20.09 -18.80 -21.99
C TRP A 574 19.30 -18.52 -20.71
N CYS A 575 18.07 -18.03 -20.84
CA CYS A 575 17.23 -17.63 -19.71
C CYS A 575 15.83 -18.24 -19.84
N LYS A 576 15.23 -18.58 -18.69
CA LYS A 576 13.81 -18.92 -18.54
C LYS A 576 13.09 -17.77 -17.86
N LEU A 577 12.30 -17.04 -18.64
CA LEU A 577 11.66 -15.78 -18.25
C LEU A 577 10.14 -15.89 -18.33
N VAL A 578 9.46 -15.31 -17.33
CA VAL A 578 8.00 -15.17 -17.32
C VAL A 578 7.66 -13.70 -17.17
N TRP A 579 6.80 -13.19 -18.07
CA TRP A 579 6.10 -11.93 -17.91
C TRP A 579 4.65 -12.22 -17.53
N CYS A 580 4.21 -11.82 -16.35
CA CYS A 580 2.84 -12.07 -15.89
C CYS A 580 2.28 -10.94 -15.03
N GLY A 581 0.96 -10.81 -14.97
CA GLY A 581 0.28 -9.89 -14.05
C GLY A 581 -1.15 -9.57 -14.48
N ALA A 582 -1.63 -8.38 -14.15
CA ALA A 582 -2.94 -7.90 -14.60
C ALA A 582 -3.01 -7.53 -16.10
N HIS A 583 -1.88 -7.52 -16.82
CA HIS A 583 -1.74 -6.84 -18.12
C HIS A 583 -2.20 -7.63 -19.34
N ASN A 584 -3.27 -7.14 -20.00
CA ASN A 584 -3.75 -7.69 -21.27
C ASN A 584 -2.96 -7.16 -22.48
N PHE A 585 -3.00 -7.86 -23.61
CA PHE A 585 -2.44 -7.36 -24.88
C PHE A 585 -3.42 -6.44 -25.61
N THR A 586 -4.00 -5.48 -24.88
CA THR A 586 -4.96 -4.51 -25.42
C THR A 586 -4.44 -3.08 -25.34
N GLN A 587 -5.00 -2.20 -26.17
CA GLN A 587 -4.63 -0.79 -26.16
C GLN A 587 -4.96 -0.10 -24.81
N PRO A 588 -6.14 -0.31 -24.19
CA PRO A 588 -6.43 0.26 -22.87
C PRO A 588 -5.45 -0.20 -21.79
N ALA A 589 -5.06 -1.48 -21.78
CA ALA A 589 -4.06 -2.03 -20.87
C ALA A 589 -2.72 -1.30 -20.98
N LEU A 590 -2.29 -0.96 -22.20
CA LEU A 590 -1.04 -0.23 -22.44
C LEU A 590 -1.12 1.25 -22.02
N THR A 591 -2.15 1.98 -22.46
CA THR A 591 -2.14 3.46 -22.41
C THR A 591 -3.08 4.08 -21.39
N THR A 592 -4.00 3.32 -20.81
CA THR A 592 -5.13 3.89 -20.08
C THR A 592 -5.36 3.26 -18.72
N ASN A 593 -5.19 1.95 -18.57
CA ASN A 593 -5.46 1.25 -17.32
C ASN A 593 -4.28 1.34 -16.34
N SER A 594 -4.57 1.35 -15.04
CA SER A 594 -3.56 1.04 -14.02
C SER A 594 -3.38 -0.47 -13.97
N GLU A 595 -2.22 -0.94 -14.40
CA GLU A 595 -1.88 -2.36 -14.46
C GLU A 595 -0.42 -2.55 -14.07
N THR A 596 -0.06 -3.78 -13.74
CA THR A 596 1.34 -4.18 -13.59
C THR A 596 1.66 -5.41 -14.44
N LEU A 597 2.91 -5.50 -14.87
CA LEU A 597 3.47 -6.68 -15.51
C LEU A 597 4.81 -6.98 -14.85
N TRP A 598 5.00 -8.22 -14.41
CA TRP A 598 6.19 -8.66 -13.71
C TRP A 598 7.02 -9.52 -14.65
N ARG A 599 8.30 -9.20 -14.84
CA ARG A 599 9.29 -10.08 -15.47
C ARG A 599 10.07 -10.81 -14.39
N ILE A 600 10.01 -12.13 -14.42
CA ILE A 600 10.58 -13.03 -13.41
C ILE A 600 11.59 -13.93 -14.12
N TRP A 601 12.79 -14.07 -13.55
CA TRP A 601 13.79 -15.06 -13.97
C TRP A 601 13.91 -16.11 -12.89
N ASN A 602 13.15 -17.19 -13.02
CA ASN A 602 13.18 -18.30 -12.08
C ASN A 602 12.67 -19.54 -12.80
N ASP A 603 13.52 -20.56 -12.88
CA ASP A 603 13.23 -21.79 -13.62
C ASP A 603 12.01 -22.53 -13.05
N THR A 604 11.89 -22.65 -11.73
CA THR A 604 10.73 -23.30 -11.09
C THR A 604 9.41 -22.58 -11.39
N ILE A 605 9.42 -21.24 -11.39
CA ILE A 605 8.24 -20.45 -11.76
C ILE A 605 7.95 -20.61 -13.25
N TYR A 606 8.97 -20.58 -14.10
CA TYR A 606 8.83 -20.83 -15.53
C TYR A 606 8.19 -22.21 -15.81
N GLU A 607 8.71 -23.28 -15.21
CA GLU A 607 8.14 -24.62 -15.38
C GLU A 607 6.68 -24.69 -14.90
N THR A 608 6.35 -24.03 -13.78
CA THR A 608 4.96 -23.97 -13.29
C THR A 608 4.02 -23.34 -14.32
N PHE A 609 4.46 -22.28 -15.02
CA PHE A 609 3.67 -21.64 -16.08
C PHE A 609 3.60 -22.50 -17.35
N ILE A 610 4.68 -23.21 -17.69
CA ILE A 610 4.74 -24.09 -18.86
C ILE A 610 3.84 -25.31 -18.68
N GLU A 611 3.88 -25.97 -17.52
CA GLU A 611 2.99 -27.07 -17.17
C GLU A 611 1.52 -26.66 -17.30
N ASN A 612 1.17 -25.49 -16.74
CA ASN A 612 -0.19 -24.94 -16.86
C ASN A 612 -0.57 -24.60 -18.31
N PHE A 613 0.36 -24.05 -19.11
CA PHE A 613 0.13 -23.78 -20.53
C PHE A 613 -0.17 -25.06 -21.30
N HIS A 614 0.63 -26.11 -21.10
CA HIS A 614 0.44 -27.39 -21.80
C HIS A 614 -0.87 -28.06 -21.40
N ALA A 615 -1.24 -28.03 -20.12
CA ALA A 615 -2.53 -28.53 -19.66
C ALA A 615 -3.69 -27.76 -20.34
N LEU A 616 -3.61 -26.42 -20.32
CA LEU A 616 -4.62 -25.55 -20.94
C LEU A 616 -4.75 -25.81 -22.43
N GLU A 617 -3.63 -25.97 -23.12
CA GLU A 617 -3.59 -26.24 -24.55
C GLU A 617 -4.18 -27.62 -24.88
N ALA A 618 -3.88 -28.64 -24.09
CA ALA A 618 -4.45 -29.98 -24.28
C ALA A 618 -5.97 -29.98 -24.05
N ASP A 619 -6.43 -29.27 -23.01
CA ASP A 619 -7.84 -29.08 -22.72
C ASP A 619 -8.59 -28.47 -23.91
N ILE A 620 -8.05 -27.40 -24.49
CA ILE A 620 -8.65 -26.72 -25.65
C ILE A 620 -8.64 -27.61 -26.89
N LEU A 621 -7.58 -28.37 -27.13
CA LEU A 621 -7.49 -29.27 -28.29
C LEU A 621 -8.40 -30.49 -28.18
N SER A 622 -8.86 -30.83 -26.98
CA SER A 622 -9.79 -31.94 -26.75
C SER A 622 -11.26 -31.58 -27.03
N LEU A 623 -11.55 -30.28 -27.11
CA LEU A 623 -12.85 -29.69 -27.45
C LEU A 623 -12.98 -29.53 -28.98
#